data_AF-A0A2M7GY97-F1
#
_entry.id   AF-A0A2M7GY97-F1
#
_cell.length_a   1.000
_cell.length_b   1.000
_cell.length_c   1.000
_cell.angle_alpha   90.00
_cell.angle_beta   90.00
_cell.angle_gamma   90.00
#
_symmetry.space_group_name_H-M   'P 1'
#
loop_
_entity.id
_entity.type
_entity.pdbx_description
1 polymer ?
#
loop_
_entity_poly.entity_id
_entity_poly.type
_entity_poly.pdbx_seq_one_letter_code
_entity_poly.pdbx_strand_id
1 'polypeptide(L)'
;MGKSRNIFAWLGKREEKMALEHSRAHLAKVIVAVEKLSDAFHALEKGDMSLKDKAIEELKTAEREGDELRRQMMKDLSEGLLLPLDREDLMNFVKRLDSIADWAKGVGRLLEFCKPDLPANLIQGLRKDSDFIVEEM
;
A
#
# COMPACT_ATOMS: atom_id res chain seq x y z
N MET A 1 -24.88 16.68 -6.58
CA MET A 1 -23.54 17.03 -7.09
C MET A 1 -22.75 17.68 -5.96
N GLY A 2 -21.97 16.91 -5.21
CA GLY A 2 -21.08 17.47 -4.19
C GLY A 2 -19.92 18.16 -4.88
N LYS A 3 -19.77 19.47 -4.71
CA LYS A 3 -18.55 20.17 -5.13
C LYS A 3 -17.39 19.56 -4.33
N SER A 4 -16.43 18.91 -5.01
CA SER A 4 -15.14 18.59 -4.39
C SER A 4 -14.61 19.89 -3.78
N ARG A 5 -14.48 19.91 -2.45
CA ARG A 5 -13.87 21.03 -1.75
C ARG A 5 -12.39 21.01 -2.14
N ASN A 6 -11.88 22.15 -2.56
CA ASN A 6 -10.46 22.30 -2.75
C ASN A 6 -9.84 22.38 -1.34
N ILE A 7 -9.42 21.24 -0.80
CA ILE A 7 -8.76 21.10 0.51
C ILE A 7 -7.43 21.86 0.59
N PHE A 8 -7.02 22.47 -0.51
CA PHE A 8 -5.77 23.21 -0.65
C PHE A 8 -5.96 24.72 -0.85
N ALA A 9 -7.20 25.22 -0.88
CA ALA A 9 -7.51 26.61 -1.25
C ALA A 9 -6.91 27.70 -0.34
N TRP A 10 -6.34 27.33 0.81
CA TRP A 10 -5.79 28.26 1.82
C TRP A 10 -4.41 27.87 2.36
N LEU A 11 -3.75 26.91 1.71
CA LEU A 11 -2.43 26.45 2.13
C LEU A 11 -1.33 27.46 1.77
N GLY A 12 -0.33 27.54 2.64
CA GLY A 12 1.00 27.90 2.18
C GLY A 12 1.43 26.87 1.12
N LYS A 13 1.82 27.32 -0.07
CA LYS A 13 2.19 26.44 -1.21
C LYS A 13 3.24 25.38 -0.85
N ARG A 14 3.98 25.57 0.25
CA ARG A 14 5.03 24.67 0.72
C ARG A 14 4.46 23.47 1.47
N GLU A 15 3.57 23.70 2.43
CA GLU A 15 2.97 22.66 3.27
C GLU A 15 2.09 21.72 2.45
N GLU A 16 1.34 22.28 1.50
CA GLU A 16 0.56 21.51 0.53
C GLU A 16 1.45 20.59 -0.30
N LYS A 17 2.51 21.16 -0.86
CA LYS A 17 3.45 20.43 -1.71
C LYS A 17 4.12 19.29 -0.94
N MET A 18 4.55 19.54 0.29
CA MET A 18 5.15 18.50 1.15
C MET A 18 4.17 17.36 1.44
N ALA A 19 2.93 17.70 1.83
CA ALA A 19 1.88 16.71 2.09
C ALA A 19 1.59 15.82 0.86
N LEU A 20 1.51 16.43 -0.32
CA LEU A 20 1.31 15.71 -1.58
C LEU A 20 2.51 14.84 -1.95
N GLU A 21 3.74 15.35 -1.78
CA GLU A 21 4.97 14.60 -2.06
C GLU A 21 5.09 13.37 -1.15
N HIS A 22 4.86 13.53 0.15
CA HIS A 22 4.86 12.42 1.10
C HIS A 22 3.75 11.41 0.81
N SER A 23 2.55 11.88 0.47
CA SER A 23 1.43 11.01 0.09
C SER A 23 1.73 10.19 -1.15
N ARG A 24 2.38 10.79 -2.16
CA ARG A 24 2.81 10.06 -3.37
C ARG A 24 3.89 9.04 -3.08
N ALA A 25 4.87 9.39 -2.24
CA ALA A 25 5.92 8.47 -1.83
C ALA A 25 5.34 7.26 -1.07
N HIS A 26 4.40 7.51 -0.15
CA HIS A 26 3.69 6.46 0.57
C HIS A 26 2.89 5.56 -0.36
N LEU A 27 2.09 6.14 -1.26
CA LEU A 27 1.31 5.39 -2.26
C LEU A 27 2.20 4.50 -3.12
N ALA A 28 3.36 4.99 -3.56
CA ALA A 28 4.30 4.18 -4.33
C ALA A 28 4.77 2.92 -3.56
N LYS A 29 4.97 3.01 -2.24
CA LYS A 29 5.31 1.84 -1.42
C LYS A 29 4.14 0.88 -1.24
N VAL A 30 2.92 1.40 -1.12
CA VAL A 30 1.70 0.57 -1.08
C VAL A 30 1.53 -0.22 -2.39
N ILE A 31 1.72 0.43 -3.55
CA ILE A 31 1.66 -0.23 -4.86
C ILE A 31 2.70 -1.35 -4.94
N VAL A 32 3.96 -1.06 -4.58
CA VAL A 32 5.01 -2.09 -4.56
C VAL A 32 4.64 -3.26 -3.65
N ALA A 33 4.07 -3.01 -2.46
CA ALA A 33 3.65 -4.10 -1.57
C ALA A 33 2.59 -5.01 -2.23
N VAL A 34 1.65 -4.45 -2.99
CA VAL A 34 0.62 -5.21 -3.71
C VAL A 34 1.19 -5.94 -4.92
N GLU A 35 2.08 -5.31 -5.69
CA GLU A 35 2.80 -5.97 -6.79
C GLU A 35 3.60 -7.18 -6.28
N LYS A 36 4.29 -7.04 -5.15
CA LYS A 36 5.04 -8.14 -4.53
C LYS A 36 4.17 -9.26 -3.99
N LEU A 37 2.93 -8.96 -3.64
CA LEU A 37 1.96 -10.00 -3.32
C LEU A 37 1.57 -10.80 -4.58
N SER A 38 1.33 -10.14 -5.70
CA SER A 38 1.08 -10.81 -6.99
C SER A 38 2.28 -11.64 -7.44
N ASP A 39 3.50 -11.13 -7.30
CA ASP A 39 4.73 -11.89 -7.58
C ASP A 39 4.79 -13.19 -6.75
N ALA A 40 4.41 -13.13 -5.47
CA ALA A 40 4.39 -14.31 -4.60
C ALA A 40 3.34 -15.35 -5.05
N PHE A 41 2.16 -14.93 -5.50
CA PHE A 41 1.16 -15.85 -6.06
C PHE A 41 1.64 -16.51 -7.36
N HIS A 42 2.28 -15.74 -8.25
CA HIS A 42 2.88 -16.27 -9.46
C HIS A 42 3.97 -17.30 -9.18
N ALA A 43 4.83 -17.05 -8.20
CA ALA A 43 5.87 -17.98 -7.81
C ALA A 43 5.29 -19.26 -7.19
N LEU A 44 4.26 -19.13 -6.34
CA LEU A 44 3.54 -20.27 -5.75
C LEU A 44 2.90 -21.16 -6.82
N GLU A 45 2.25 -20.57 -7.84
CA GLU A 45 1.65 -21.32 -8.95
C GLU A 45 2.70 -22.11 -9.74
N LYS A 46 3.88 -21.54 -9.95
CA LYS A 46 4.99 -22.19 -10.65
C LYS A 46 5.76 -23.19 -9.79
N GLY A 47 5.43 -23.28 -8.49
CA GLY A 47 6.16 -24.10 -7.52
C GLY A 47 7.54 -23.57 -7.13
N ASP A 48 7.84 -22.31 -7.46
CA ASP A 48 9.13 -21.68 -7.13
C ASP A 48 9.09 -21.07 -5.72
N MET A 49 9.41 -21.91 -4.74
CA MET A 49 9.39 -21.50 -3.33
C MET A 49 10.43 -20.42 -3.01
N SER A 50 11.58 -20.43 -3.69
CA SER A 50 12.62 -19.42 -3.44
C SER A 50 12.19 -18.04 -3.93
N LEU A 51 11.55 -17.96 -5.11
CA LEU A 51 11.00 -16.71 -5.60
C LEU A 51 9.80 -16.25 -4.76
N LYS A 52 8.96 -17.18 -4.30
CA LYS A 52 7.83 -16.88 -3.41
C LYS A 52 8.33 -16.20 -2.12
N ASP A 53 9.29 -16.81 -1.45
CA ASP A 53 9.83 -16.29 -0.19
C ASP A 53 10.53 -14.94 -0.40
N LYS A 54 11.27 -14.78 -1.52
CA LYS A 54 11.89 -13.51 -1.88
C LYS A 54 10.84 -12.41 -2.09
N ALA A 55 9.77 -12.68 -2.83
CA ALA A 55 8.69 -11.72 -3.07
C ALA A 55 7.99 -11.32 -1.75
N ILE A 56 7.78 -12.26 -0.84
CA ILE A 56 7.22 -11.98 0.49
C ILE A 56 8.16 -11.07 1.32
N GLU A 57 9.48 -11.28 1.26
CA GLU A 57 10.43 -10.39 1.96
C GLU A 57 10.48 -8.98 1.34
N GLU A 58 10.40 -8.87 0.00
CA GLU A 58 10.26 -7.59 -0.70
C GLU A 58 8.96 -6.88 -0.31
N LEU A 59 7.84 -7.61 -0.20
CA LEU A 59 6.57 -7.11 0.28
C LEU A 59 6.67 -6.54 1.69
N LYS A 60 7.25 -7.29 2.63
CA LYS A 60 7.44 -6.85 4.03
C LYS A 60 8.34 -5.61 4.11
N THR A 61 9.30 -5.51 3.20
CA THR A 61 10.21 -4.35 3.13
C THR A 61 9.45 -3.12 2.64
N ALA A 62 8.66 -3.24 1.58
CA ALA A 62 7.84 -2.16 1.06
C ALA A 62 6.81 -1.65 2.11
N GLU A 63 6.15 -2.56 2.83
CA GLU A 63 5.24 -2.17 3.92
C GLU A 63 5.98 -1.42 5.04
N ARG A 64 7.15 -1.89 5.46
CA ARG A 64 7.93 -1.21 6.51
C ARG A 64 8.34 0.20 6.11
N GLU A 65 8.78 0.36 4.86
CA GLU A 65 9.12 1.67 4.29
C GLU A 65 7.88 2.57 4.16
N GLY A 66 6.73 2.00 3.81
CA GLY A 66 5.44 2.69 3.81
C GLY A 66 5.05 3.20 5.20
N ASP A 67 5.10 2.35 6.22
CA ASP A 67 4.77 2.72 7.60
C ASP A 67 5.67 3.85 8.12
N GLU A 68 6.96 3.86 7.77
CA GLU A 68 7.87 4.95 8.14
C GLU A 68 7.45 6.28 7.48
N LEU A 69 7.12 6.26 6.19
CA LEU A 69 6.61 7.44 5.47
C LEU A 69 5.30 7.94 6.06
N ARG A 70 4.39 7.02 6.44
CA ARG A 70 3.14 7.35 7.13
C ARG A 70 3.42 8.04 8.46
N ARG A 71 4.32 7.49 9.29
CA ARG A 71 4.67 8.09 10.60
C ARG A 71 5.26 9.48 10.43
N GLN A 72 6.18 9.66 9.48
CA GLN A 72 6.76 10.97 9.18
C GLN A 72 5.68 11.96 8.74
N MET A 73 4.76 11.55 7.87
CA MET A 73 3.65 12.40 7.45
C MET A 73 2.71 12.75 8.60
N MET A 74 2.36 11.80 9.47
CA MET A 74 1.53 12.07 10.65
C MET A 74 2.19 13.09 11.58
N LYS A 75 3.51 13.01 11.74
CA LYS A 75 4.28 14.01 12.49
C LYS A 75 4.20 15.38 11.84
N ASP A 76 4.50 15.49 10.54
CA ASP A 76 4.47 16.77 9.82
C ASP A 76 3.08 17.41 9.84
N LEU A 77 2.02 16.60 9.68
CA LEU A 77 0.63 17.06 9.76
C LEU A 77 0.22 17.47 11.17
N SER A 78 0.83 16.92 12.21
CA SER A 78 0.60 17.34 13.60
C SER A 78 1.23 18.71 13.89
N GLU A 79 2.40 18.98 13.32
CA GLU A 79 3.18 20.21 13.52
C GLU A 79 2.79 21.36 12.57
N GLY A 80 2.16 21.04 11.43
CA GLY A 80 1.84 22.01 10.38
C GLY A 80 0.65 22.95 10.65
N LEU A 81 0.54 23.99 9.82
CA LEU A 81 -0.51 25.03 9.83
C LEU A 81 -1.76 24.66 9.01
N LEU A 82 -2.01 23.37 8.77
CA LEU A 82 -3.22 22.92 8.08
C LEU A 82 -4.47 23.26 8.90
N LEU A 83 -5.52 23.71 8.20
CA LEU A 83 -6.85 23.84 8.78
C LEU A 83 -7.29 22.48 9.35
N PRO A 84 -8.00 22.46 10.50
CA PRO A 84 -8.34 21.20 11.18
C PRO A 84 -9.04 20.17 10.29
N LEU A 85 -9.97 20.60 9.44
CA LEU A 85 -10.72 19.71 8.54
C LEU A 85 -9.83 19.11 7.44
N ASP A 86 -9.01 19.93 6.78
CA ASP A 86 -8.13 19.45 5.69
C ASP A 86 -7.04 18.51 6.24
N ARG A 87 -6.57 18.78 7.46
CA ARG A 87 -5.66 17.88 8.20
C ARG A 87 -6.32 16.53 8.46
N GLU A 88 -7.55 16.54 8.97
CA GLU A 88 -8.31 15.31 9.26
C GLU A 88 -8.54 14.48 7.99
N ASP A 89 -8.95 15.12 6.89
CA ASP A 89 -9.17 14.46 5.61
C ASP A 89 -7.88 13.79 5.09
N LEU A 90 -6.75 14.50 5.13
CA LEU A 90 -5.47 13.96 4.70
C LEU A 90 -4.96 12.83 5.61
N MET A 91 -5.09 12.98 6.94
CA MET A 91 -4.76 11.90 7.88
C MET A 91 -5.60 10.66 7.62
N ASN A 92 -6.89 10.82 7.34
CA ASN A 92 -7.79 9.71 7.03
C ASN A 92 -7.44 9.05 5.69
N PHE A 93 -7.06 9.84 4.68
CA PHE A 93 -6.59 9.32 3.40
C PHE A 93 -5.35 8.43 3.58
N VAL A 94 -4.34 8.91 4.30
CA VAL A 94 -3.08 8.19 4.51
C VAL A 94 -3.29 6.90 5.29
N LYS A 95 -4.13 6.92 6.33
CA LYS A 95 -4.50 5.71 7.09
C LYS A 95 -5.17 4.64 6.23
N ARG A 96 -6.00 5.06 5.26
CA ARG A 96 -6.65 4.13 4.33
C ARG A 96 -5.66 3.50 3.36
N LEU A 97 -4.69 4.27 2.86
CA LEU A 97 -3.60 3.74 2.04
C LEU A 97 -2.76 2.70 2.81
N ASP A 98 -2.44 3.01 4.07
CA ASP A 98 -1.64 2.14 4.94
C ASP A 98 -2.33 0.78 5.19
N SER A 99 -3.65 0.81 5.38
CA SER A 99 -4.46 -0.40 5.56
C SER A 99 -4.31 -1.39 4.39
N ILE A 100 -4.11 -0.91 3.16
CA ILE A 100 -3.90 -1.76 1.98
C ILE A 100 -2.59 -2.54 2.08
N ALA A 101 -1.49 -1.86 2.43
CA ALA A 101 -0.19 -2.51 2.61
C ALA A 101 -0.21 -3.50 3.79
N ASP A 102 -0.90 -3.15 4.87
CA ASP A 102 -1.11 -4.04 6.02
C ASP A 102 -1.88 -5.32 5.64
N TRP A 103 -2.95 -5.21 4.85
CA TRP A 103 -3.67 -6.38 4.35
C TRP A 103 -2.80 -7.22 3.42
N ALA A 104 -2.05 -6.59 2.51
CA ALA A 104 -1.13 -7.31 1.63
C ALA A 104 -0.09 -8.11 2.42
N LYS A 105 0.47 -7.52 3.48
CA LYS A 105 1.37 -8.19 4.43
C LYS A 105 0.70 -9.29 5.22
N GLY A 106 -0.55 -9.11 5.61
CA GLY A 106 -1.37 -10.16 6.22
C GLY A 106 -1.47 -11.40 5.33
N VAL A 107 -1.78 -11.21 4.04
CA VAL A 107 -1.83 -12.31 3.06
C VAL A 107 -0.45 -12.90 2.82
N GLY A 108 0.58 -12.07 2.63
CA GLY A 108 1.96 -12.54 2.46
C GLY A 108 2.44 -13.45 3.59
N ARG A 109 2.10 -13.13 4.85
CA ARG A 109 2.37 -13.99 6.02
C ARG A 109 1.68 -15.35 5.94
N LEU A 110 0.45 -15.40 5.43
CA LEU A 110 -0.25 -16.68 5.22
C LEU A 110 0.45 -17.50 4.12
N LEU A 111 0.89 -16.84 3.04
CA LEU A 111 1.59 -17.48 1.93
C LEU A 111 2.93 -18.11 2.31
N GLU A 112 3.59 -17.66 3.38
CA GLU A 112 4.80 -18.32 3.91
C GLU A 112 4.55 -19.81 4.19
N PHE A 113 3.38 -20.15 4.72
CA PHE A 113 3.00 -21.51 5.06
C PHE A 113 2.40 -22.29 3.88
N CYS A 114 2.01 -21.60 2.80
CA CYS A 114 1.43 -22.22 1.62
C CYS A 114 2.50 -22.93 0.78
N LYS A 115 2.11 -24.08 0.22
CA LYS A 115 2.91 -24.93 -0.66
C LYS A 115 2.16 -25.18 -1.98
N PRO A 116 2.85 -25.65 -3.03
CA PRO A 116 2.26 -25.83 -4.36
C PRO A 116 1.26 -27.00 -4.46
N ASP A 117 1.07 -27.77 -3.39
CA ASP A 117 0.12 -28.88 -3.30
C ASP A 117 -1.32 -28.43 -3.03
N LEU A 118 -1.55 -27.12 -2.87
CA LEU A 118 -2.90 -26.56 -2.82
C LEU A 118 -3.65 -26.79 -4.14
N PRO A 119 -5.00 -26.86 -4.11
CA PRO A 119 -5.80 -27.01 -5.32
C PRO A 119 -5.47 -25.93 -6.36
N ALA A 120 -5.14 -26.35 -7.58
CA ALA A 120 -4.68 -25.44 -8.64
C ALA A 120 -5.69 -24.32 -8.96
N ASN A 121 -6.99 -24.62 -8.87
CA ASN A 121 -8.06 -23.64 -9.07
C ASN A 121 -8.06 -22.54 -8.00
N LEU A 122 -7.64 -22.85 -6.76
CA LEU A 122 -7.51 -21.87 -5.69
C LEU A 122 -6.32 -20.93 -5.95
N ILE A 123 -5.14 -21.49 -6.26
CA ILE A 123 -3.95 -20.68 -6.55
C ILE A 123 -4.21 -19.79 -7.78
N GLN A 124 -4.78 -20.35 -8.85
CA GLN A 124 -5.13 -19.59 -10.05
C GLN A 124 -6.15 -18.49 -9.80
N GLY A 125 -7.15 -18.74 -8.95
CA GLY A 125 -8.13 -17.74 -8.55
C GLY A 125 -7.46 -16.56 -7.85
N LEU A 126 -6.69 -16.85 -6.79
CA LEU A 126 -6.00 -15.82 -6.00
C LEU A 126 -4.99 -15.03 -6.84
N ARG A 127 -4.26 -15.68 -7.75
CA ARG A 127 -3.36 -15.01 -8.69
C ARG A 127 -4.12 -14.07 -9.63
N LYS A 128 -5.20 -14.55 -10.25
CA LYS A 128 -6.03 -13.71 -11.14
C LYS A 128 -6.63 -12.50 -10.41
N ASP A 129 -7.10 -12.70 -9.19
CA ASP A 129 -7.61 -11.61 -8.35
C ASP A 129 -6.49 -10.61 -8.02
N SER A 130 -5.28 -11.07 -7.71
CA SER A 130 -4.14 -10.19 -7.47
C SER A 130 -3.70 -9.42 -8.72
N ASP A 131 -3.75 -10.06 -9.90
CA ASP A 131 -3.39 -9.43 -11.17
C ASP A 131 -4.37 -8.31 -11.51
N PHE A 132 -5.67 -8.59 -11.38
CA PHE A 132 -6.70 -7.60 -11.62
C PHE A 132 -6.52 -6.35 -10.73
N ILE A 133 -6.16 -6.55 -9.45
CA ILE A 133 -5.89 -5.42 -8.55
C ILE A 133 -4.68 -4.62 -9.02
N VAL A 134 -3.59 -5.28 -9.43
CA VAL A 134 -2.36 -4.61 -9.89
C VAL A 134 -2.60 -3.87 -11.22
N GLU A 135 -3.39 -4.43 -12.14
CA GLU A 135 -3.71 -3.81 -13.43
C GLU A 135 -4.53 -2.52 -13.31
N GLU A 136 -5.33 -2.39 -12.24
CA GLU A 136 -6.20 -1.23 -11.98
C GLU A 136 -5.58 -0.16 -11.05
N MET A 137 -4.33 -0.37 -10.59
CA MET A 137 -3.58 0.58 -9.75
C MET A 137 -2.80 1.63 -10.54
#